data_AF-A0A7S1M5C6-F1
#
_entry.id   AF-A0A7S1M5C6-F1
#
_cell.length_a   1.000
_cell.length_b   1.000
_cell.length_c   1.000
_cell.angle_alpha   90.00
_cell.angle_beta   90.00
_cell.angle_gamma   90.00
#
_symmetry.space_group_name_H-M   'P 1'
#
loop_
_entity.id
_entity.type
_entity.pdbx_description
1 polymer ?
#
loop_
_entity_poly.entity_id
_entity_poly.type
_entity_poly.pdbx_seq_one_letter_code
_entity_poly.pdbx_strand_id
1 'polypeptide(L)'
;GSAEFCKKLIEAKADPNVPATAGLITPLEIVLQKIAYEEERDTRLNDFDQVNRLDDTSLAVRPDLKPYYDTKKVLEDNGAVVADAFGDEPNIAPNGSVKGGAAADLRSYDKAEDGSFTVAAHLRTGKYDILTYQDGRLVEASFDSKTGRWEGM
;
A
#
# COMPACT_ATOMS: atom_id res chain seq x y z
N GLY A 1 11.72 5.60 5.89
CA GLY A 1 10.99 6.15 4.73
C GLY A 1 11.96 6.90 3.84
N SER A 2 11.66 7.07 2.56
CA SER A 2 12.45 7.91 1.66
C SER A 2 11.55 8.93 0.98
N ALA A 3 11.44 10.11 1.57
CA ALA A 3 10.59 11.20 1.07
C ALA A 3 10.97 11.59 -0.37
N GLU A 4 12.26 11.64 -0.68
CA GLU A 4 12.77 11.96 -2.02
C GLU A 4 12.35 10.91 -3.06
N PHE A 5 12.31 9.63 -2.68
CA PHE A 5 11.82 8.60 -3.58
C PHE A 5 10.30 8.72 -3.79
N CYS A 6 9.54 8.96 -2.73
CA CYS A 6 8.10 9.20 -2.83
C CYS A 6 7.77 10.41 -3.73
N LYS A 7 8.53 11.52 -3.62
CA LYS A 7 8.39 12.67 -4.53
C LYS A 7 8.57 12.26 -5.99
N LYS A 8 9.65 11.53 -6.31
CA LYS A 8 9.91 11.06 -7.68
C LYS A 8 8.79 10.15 -8.21
N LEU A 9 8.22 9.29 -7.37
CA LEU A 9 7.10 8.44 -7.75
C LEU A 9 5.84 9.28 -8.05
N ILE A 10 5.53 10.26 -7.19
CA ILE A 10 4.41 11.17 -7.38
C ILE A 10 4.59 12.03 -8.65
N GLU A 11 5.80 12.54 -8.90
CA GLU A 11 6.15 13.24 -10.14
C GLU A 11 5.95 12.35 -11.37
N ALA A 12 6.21 11.05 -11.25
CA ALA A 12 5.92 10.04 -12.26
C ALA A 12 4.42 9.63 -12.31
N LYS A 13 3.54 10.37 -11.64
CA LYS A 13 2.08 10.15 -11.55
C LYS A 13 1.69 8.85 -10.85
N ALA A 14 2.54 8.34 -9.95
CA ALA A 14 2.14 7.27 -9.06
C ALA A 14 1.00 7.74 -8.15
N ASP A 15 -0.02 6.90 -8.03
CA ASP A 15 -1.19 7.19 -7.23
C ASP A 15 -0.93 6.83 -5.75
N PRO A 16 -0.95 7.80 -4.82
CA PRO A 16 -0.65 7.53 -3.42
C PRO A 16 -1.79 6.84 -2.67
N ASN A 17 -2.93 6.60 -3.32
CA ASN A 17 -4.15 6.04 -2.74
C ASN A 17 -4.45 4.63 -3.22
N VAL A 18 -3.45 3.87 -3.69
CA VAL A 18 -3.64 2.48 -4.12
C VAL A 18 -3.53 1.56 -2.90
N PRO A 19 -4.63 0.89 -2.48
CA PRO A 19 -4.57 -0.12 -1.42
C PRO A 19 -3.83 -1.36 -1.93
N ALA A 20 -3.00 -1.96 -1.08
CA ALA A 20 -2.22 -3.14 -1.43
C ALA A 20 -2.08 -4.11 -0.27
N THR A 21 -1.60 -5.32 -0.57
CA THR A 21 -1.43 -6.45 0.35
C THR A 21 -2.77 -7.02 0.83
N ALA A 22 -2.73 -8.14 1.57
CA ALA A 22 -3.94 -8.71 2.18
C ALA A 22 -4.64 -7.75 3.15
N GLY A 23 -3.90 -6.80 3.72
CA GLY A 23 -4.46 -5.79 4.62
C GLY A 23 -5.10 -4.60 3.92
N LEU A 24 -5.06 -4.52 2.57
CA LEU A 24 -5.61 -3.41 1.79
C LEU A 24 -5.17 -2.03 2.31
N ILE A 25 -3.89 -1.92 2.68
CA ILE A 25 -3.31 -0.72 3.28
C ILE A 25 -2.70 0.18 2.20
N THR A 26 -2.84 1.50 2.36
CA THR A 26 -2.21 2.52 1.53
C THR A 26 -0.78 2.80 1.96
N PRO A 27 0.02 3.46 1.09
CA PRO A 27 1.33 3.99 1.48
C PRO A 27 1.30 4.85 2.75
N LEU A 28 0.25 5.66 2.97
CA LEU A 28 0.13 6.50 4.16
C LEU A 28 -0.08 5.65 5.42
N GLU A 29 -0.92 4.62 5.36
CA GLU A 29 -1.12 3.68 6.47
C GLU A 29 0.18 2.98 6.87
N ILE A 30 0.97 2.52 5.90
CA ILE A 30 2.28 1.89 6.16
C ILE A 30 3.20 2.83 6.93
N VAL A 31 3.26 4.11 6.52
CA VAL A 31 4.12 5.11 7.19
C VAL A 31 3.62 5.39 8.60
N LEU A 32 2.32 5.57 8.80
CA LEU A 32 1.73 5.81 10.12
C LEU A 32 1.93 4.62 11.07
N GLN A 33 1.70 3.40 10.60
CA GLN A 33 1.93 2.18 11.38
C GLN A 33 3.40 2.07 11.80
N LYS A 34 4.33 2.42 10.90
CA LYS A 34 5.76 2.38 11.21
C LYS A 34 6.16 3.44 12.23
N ILE A 35 5.63 4.66 12.14
CA ILE A 35 5.85 5.71 13.14
C ILE A 35 5.34 5.23 14.51
N ALA A 36 4.08 4.80 14.58
CA ALA A 36 3.47 4.35 15.84
C ALA A 36 4.24 3.19 16.48
N TYR A 37 4.64 2.19 15.69
CA TYR A 37 5.41 1.05 16.19
C TYR A 37 6.75 1.47 16.80
N GLU A 38 7.48 2.37 16.15
CA GLU A 38 8.79 2.79 16.61
C GLU A 38 8.69 3.76 17.81
N GLU A 39 7.66 4.62 17.87
CA GLU A 39 7.36 5.48 19.02
C GLU A 39 6.97 4.67 20.26
N GLU A 40 6.11 3.67 20.09
CA GLU A 40 5.72 2.77 21.19
C GLU A 40 6.94 2.00 21.69
N ARG A 41 7.78 1.50 20.77
CA ARG A 41 9.01 0.78 21.13
C ARG A 41 9.99 1.69 21.87
N ASP A 42 10.19 2.93 21.42
CA ASP A 42 11.06 3.90 22.10
C ASP A 42 10.56 4.20 23.51
N THR A 43 9.25 4.41 23.66
CA THR A 43 8.62 4.66 24.97
C THR A 43 8.80 3.47 25.93
N ARG A 44 8.70 2.24 25.41
CA ARG A 44 8.78 1.02 26.24
C ARG A 44 10.21 0.62 26.59
N LEU A 45 11.17 0.82 25.69
CA LEU A 45 12.51 0.21 25.78
C LEU A 45 13.64 1.21 26.00
N ASN A 46 13.43 2.49 25.71
CA ASN A 46 14.50 3.51 25.76
C ASN A 46 14.24 4.58 26.84
N ASP A 47 13.42 4.27 27.85
CA ASP A 47 13.34 5.09 29.06
C ASP A 47 14.67 5.04 29.83
N PHE A 48 15.01 6.13 30.52
CA PHE A 48 16.29 6.29 31.20
C PHE A 48 16.55 5.18 32.22
N ASP A 49 15.52 4.79 32.98
CA ASP A 49 15.62 3.72 33.97
C ASP A 49 15.79 2.34 33.33
N GLN A 50 15.24 2.12 32.13
CA GLN A 50 15.42 0.87 31.39
C GLN A 50 16.83 0.78 30.83
N VAL A 51 17.34 1.86 30.24
CA VAL A 51 18.68 1.91 29.65
C VAL A 51 19.76 1.73 30.72
N ASN A 52 19.60 2.34 31.90
CA ASN A 52 20.57 2.20 33.00
C ASN A 52 20.60 0.80 33.64
N ARG A 53 19.59 -0.05 33.38
CA ARG A 53 19.55 -1.44 33.85
C ARG A 53 20.20 -2.41 32.88
N LEU A 54 20.60 -1.95 31.70
CA LEU A 54 21.26 -2.78 30.71
C LEU A 54 22.69 -3.11 31.14
N ASP A 55 23.14 -4.33 30.85
CA ASP A 55 24.55 -4.71 31.05
C ASP A 55 25.48 -3.85 30.19
N ASP A 56 26.73 -3.67 30.62
CA ASP A 56 27.75 -2.83 29.97
C ASP A 56 28.02 -3.20 28.48
N THR A 57 27.65 -4.40 28.06
CA THR A 57 27.79 -4.88 26.67
C THR A 57 26.54 -4.67 25.80
N SER A 58 25.47 -4.13 26.37
CA SER A 58 24.19 -3.94 25.70
C SER A 58 24.12 -2.60 24.96
N LEU A 59 23.29 -2.54 23.92
CA LEU A 59 23.07 -1.33 23.12
C LEU A 59 21.59 -0.97 23.09
N ALA A 60 21.28 0.28 23.46
CA ALA A 60 19.98 0.88 23.23
C ALA A 60 19.98 1.61 21.88
N VAL A 61 18.99 1.34 21.03
CA VAL A 61 18.88 1.95 19.70
C VAL A 61 17.59 2.76 19.63
N ARG A 62 17.75 4.08 19.42
CA ARG A 62 16.65 4.97 19.08
C ARG A 62 16.64 5.22 17.57
N PRO A 63 15.62 4.75 16.84
CA PRO A 63 15.50 4.98 15.41
C PRO A 63 15.24 6.45 15.10
N ASP A 64 15.86 6.97 14.04
CA ASP A 64 15.47 8.29 13.50
C ASP A 64 14.14 8.19 12.76
N LEU A 65 13.11 8.86 13.28
CA LEU A 65 11.78 8.90 12.70
C LEU A 65 11.58 10.03 11.69
N LYS A 66 12.51 11.00 11.63
CA LYS A 66 12.41 12.15 10.73
C LYS A 66 12.11 11.73 9.28
N PRO A 67 12.76 10.71 8.69
CA PRO A 67 12.48 10.32 7.31
C PRO A 67 11.05 9.80 7.10
N TYR A 68 10.42 9.21 8.13
CA TYR A 68 9.03 8.76 8.05
C TYR A 68 8.05 9.93 8.15
N TYR A 69 8.29 10.92 9.03
CA TYR A 69 7.47 12.14 9.06
C TYR A 69 7.60 12.97 7.78
N ASP A 70 8.81 13.07 7.22
CA ASP A 70 9.01 13.73 5.92
C ASP A 70 8.22 13.00 4.81
N THR A 71 8.20 11.66 4.84
CA THR A 71 7.43 10.85 3.89
C THR A 71 5.93 11.05 4.09
N LYS A 72 5.46 11.03 5.34
CA LYS A 72 4.07 11.30 5.71
C LYS A 72 3.62 12.64 5.12
N LYS A 73 4.40 13.70 5.35
CA LYS A 73 4.11 15.04 4.83
C LYS A 73 4.01 15.06 3.31
N VAL A 74 4.97 14.44 2.60
CA VAL A 74 4.92 14.34 1.13
C VAL A 74 3.65 13.64 0.65
N LEU A 75 3.24 12.55 1.32
CA LEU A 75 2.02 11.83 0.96
C LEU A 75 0.75 12.66 1.23
N GLU A 76 0.65 13.27 2.40
CA GLU A 76 -0.48 14.13 2.78
C GLU A 76 -0.61 15.35 1.86
N ASP A 77 0.51 16.02 1.55
CA ASP A 77 0.56 17.16 0.62
C ASP A 77 0.08 16.78 -0.80
N ASN A 78 0.11 15.49 -1.15
CA ASN A 78 -0.36 14.95 -2.42
C ASN A 78 -1.69 14.21 -2.32
N GLY A 79 -2.45 14.44 -1.25
CA GLY A 79 -3.82 13.93 -1.10
C GLY A 79 -3.90 12.43 -0.80
N ALA A 80 -2.85 11.85 -0.22
CA ALA A 80 -2.89 10.48 0.28
C ALA A 80 -3.91 10.36 1.43
N VAL A 81 -4.64 9.26 1.48
CA VAL A 81 -5.58 8.94 2.56
C VAL A 81 -5.30 7.55 3.12
N VAL A 82 -5.71 7.36 4.37
CA VAL A 82 -5.84 6.04 5.01
C VAL A 82 -7.02 5.34 4.34
N ALA A 83 -6.86 4.15 3.77
CA ALA A 83 -7.95 3.46 3.08
C ALA A 83 -9.11 3.15 4.03
N ASP A 84 -8.78 2.66 5.23
CA ASP A 84 -9.73 2.06 6.17
C ASP A 84 -10.65 1.03 5.48
N ALA A 85 -10.05 0.18 4.64
CA ALA A 85 -10.77 -0.68 3.70
C ALA A 85 -11.76 -1.64 4.38
N PHE A 86 -11.52 -2.01 5.64
CA PHE A 86 -12.39 -2.91 6.41
C PHE A 86 -13.38 -2.18 7.33
N GLY A 87 -13.32 -0.85 7.41
CA GLY A 87 -14.29 -0.04 8.14
C GLY A 87 -15.68 -0.01 7.48
N ASP A 88 -16.68 0.45 8.25
CA ASP A 88 -18.06 0.63 7.77
C ASP A 88 -18.14 1.71 6.68
N GLU A 89 -17.30 2.74 6.79
CA GLU A 89 -17.22 3.88 5.86
C GLU A 89 -15.77 4.07 5.36
N PRO A 90 -15.30 3.22 4.41
CA PRO A 90 -13.93 3.30 3.94
C PRO A 90 -13.69 4.61 3.16
N ASN A 91 -12.55 5.26 3.42
CA ASN A 91 -12.16 6.46 2.66
C ASN A 91 -11.85 6.12 1.19
N ILE A 92 -11.47 4.88 0.90
CA ILE A 92 -11.33 4.35 -0.44
C ILE A 92 -12.34 3.22 -0.59
N ALA A 93 -13.40 3.45 -1.36
CA ALA A 93 -14.42 2.46 -1.61
C ALA A 93 -13.88 1.29 -2.47
N PRO A 94 -14.52 0.11 -2.46
CA PRO A 94 -14.06 -1.06 -3.25
C PRO A 94 -13.94 -0.80 -4.75
N ASN A 95 -14.72 0.13 -5.30
CA ASN A 95 -14.61 0.58 -6.69
C ASN A 95 -13.42 1.53 -6.96
N GLY A 96 -12.55 1.74 -5.97
CA GLY A 96 -11.39 2.64 -6.06
C GLY A 96 -11.72 4.13 -5.95
N SER A 97 -12.96 4.50 -5.63
CA SER A 97 -13.32 5.90 -5.38
C SER A 97 -12.73 6.39 -4.06
N VAL A 98 -12.04 7.54 -4.10
CA VAL A 98 -11.51 8.20 -2.90
C VAL A 98 -12.53 9.23 -2.41
N LYS A 99 -13.06 9.07 -1.20
CA LYS A 99 -14.03 9.97 -0.54
C LYS A 99 -15.23 10.36 -1.42
N GLY A 100 -15.76 9.41 -2.19
CA GLY A 100 -16.91 9.66 -3.09
C GLY A 100 -16.55 10.35 -4.41
N GLY A 101 -15.26 10.46 -4.75
CA GLY A 101 -14.79 10.93 -6.05
C GLY A 101 -15.00 9.91 -7.18
N ALA A 102 -14.36 10.14 -8.32
CA ALA A 102 -14.42 9.21 -9.45
C ALA A 102 -13.82 7.84 -9.07
N ALA A 103 -14.49 6.76 -9.49
CA ALA A 103 -13.97 5.41 -9.42
C ALA A 103 -12.69 5.28 -10.27
N ALA A 104 -11.77 4.42 -9.84
CA ALA A 104 -10.52 4.19 -10.52
C ALA A 104 -10.12 2.73 -10.39
N ASP A 105 -10.01 2.04 -11.53
CA ASP A 105 -9.68 0.61 -11.58
C ASP A 105 -8.35 0.30 -10.89
N LEU A 106 -7.37 1.20 -10.97
CA LEU A 106 -6.07 1.02 -10.32
C LEU A 106 -6.17 0.91 -8.78
N ARG A 107 -7.15 1.57 -8.17
CA ARG A 107 -7.37 1.59 -6.72
C ARG A 107 -8.41 0.56 -6.28
N SER A 108 -9.10 -0.10 -7.22
CA SER A 108 -10.17 -1.02 -6.89
C SER A 108 -9.63 -2.28 -6.22
N TYR A 109 -10.45 -2.83 -5.32
CA TYR A 109 -10.07 -3.98 -4.52
C TYR A 109 -11.29 -4.82 -4.14
N ASP A 110 -11.04 -6.11 -3.89
CA ASP A 110 -12.00 -7.03 -3.25
C ASP A 110 -11.58 -7.26 -1.79
N LYS A 111 -12.56 -7.42 -0.89
CA LYS A 111 -12.37 -7.68 0.54
C LYS A 111 -12.20 -9.19 0.85
N ALA A 112 -11.87 -10.01 -0.15
CA ALA A 112 -11.71 -11.46 0.01
C ALA A 112 -10.63 -11.84 1.04
N GLU A 113 -10.84 -12.94 1.78
CA GLU A 113 -9.99 -13.40 2.89
C GLU A 113 -8.53 -13.68 2.49
N ASP A 114 -8.26 -13.97 1.23
CA ASP A 114 -6.93 -14.31 0.71
C ASP A 114 -6.16 -13.10 0.13
N GLY A 115 -6.79 -11.92 0.10
CA GLY A 115 -6.23 -10.73 -0.54
C GLY A 115 -6.08 -10.86 -2.06
N SER A 116 -6.82 -11.78 -2.68
CA SER A 116 -6.77 -11.98 -4.13
C SER A 116 -7.48 -10.83 -4.86
N PHE A 117 -6.72 -10.22 -5.78
CA PHE A 117 -7.17 -9.38 -6.89
C PHE A 117 -7.62 -7.94 -6.58
N THR A 118 -6.70 -7.13 -6.04
CA THR A 118 -6.65 -5.72 -6.49
C THR A 118 -6.00 -5.68 -7.88
N VAL A 119 -6.44 -4.77 -8.76
CA VAL A 119 -5.79 -4.61 -10.10
C VAL A 119 -4.29 -4.39 -9.95
N ALA A 120 -3.87 -3.69 -8.89
CA ALA A 120 -2.47 -3.49 -8.54
C ALA A 120 -1.73 -4.78 -8.12
N ALA A 121 -2.40 -5.74 -7.47
CA ALA A 121 -1.84 -7.05 -7.16
C ALA A 121 -1.71 -7.93 -8.41
N HIS A 122 -2.70 -7.89 -9.31
CA HIS A 122 -2.63 -8.54 -10.62
C HIS A 122 -1.46 -8.00 -11.46
N LEU A 123 -1.34 -6.68 -11.59
CA LEU A 123 -0.24 -6.02 -12.32
C LEU A 123 1.15 -6.33 -11.74
N ARG A 124 1.26 -6.47 -10.41
CA ARG A 124 2.56 -6.72 -9.74
C ARG A 124 3.00 -8.18 -9.83
N THR A 125 2.07 -9.11 -9.73
CA THR A 125 2.40 -10.54 -9.69
C THR A 125 2.62 -11.13 -11.07
N GLY A 126 2.09 -10.50 -12.13
CA GLY A 126 2.19 -11.01 -13.50
C GLY A 126 1.55 -12.39 -13.67
N LYS A 127 0.74 -12.84 -12.70
CA LYS A 127 -0.05 -14.07 -12.78
C LYS A 127 -1.27 -13.76 -13.63
N TYR A 128 -1.07 -13.81 -14.93
CA TYR A 128 -2.13 -13.82 -15.92
C TYR A 128 -2.49 -15.27 -16.22
N ASP A 129 -3.77 -15.62 -16.13
CA ASP A 129 -4.22 -16.99 -16.38
C ASP A 129 -3.92 -17.41 -17.84
N ILE A 130 -4.20 -16.52 -18.80
CA ILE A 130 -3.85 -16.68 -20.22
C ILE A 130 -3.51 -15.32 -20.83
N LEU A 131 -2.38 -15.24 -21.55
CA LEU A 131 -1.96 -14.05 -22.29
C LEU A 131 -2.16 -14.28 -23.80
N THR A 132 -2.69 -13.28 -24.48
CA THR A 132 -2.74 -13.23 -25.95
C THR A 132 -1.79 -12.16 -26.48
N TYR A 133 -1.21 -12.39 -27.65
CA TYR A 133 -0.32 -11.44 -28.30
C TYR A 133 -1.13 -10.53 -29.22
N GLN A 134 -1.26 -9.24 -28.88
CA GLN A 134 -1.97 -8.25 -29.68
C GLN A 134 -1.12 -6.98 -29.82
N ASP A 135 -1.03 -6.44 -31.04
CA ASP A 135 -0.34 -5.19 -31.34
C ASP A 135 1.09 -5.08 -30.77
N GLY A 136 1.85 -6.17 -30.85
CA GLY A 136 3.26 -6.22 -30.42
C GLY A 136 3.45 -6.29 -28.90
N ARG A 137 2.40 -6.56 -28.12
CA ARG A 137 2.42 -6.68 -26.66
C ARG A 137 1.57 -7.87 -26.18
N LEU A 138 1.93 -8.41 -25.03
CA LEU A 138 1.13 -9.42 -24.34
C LEU A 138 0.02 -8.71 -23.57
N VAL A 139 -1.23 -9.09 -23.83
CA VAL A 139 -2.44 -8.59 -23.16
C VAL A 139 -3.20 -9.77 -22.55
N GLU A 140 -3.89 -9.51 -21.44
CA GLU A 140 -4.71 -10.51 -20.76
C GLU A 140 -5.87 -10.96 -21.66
N ALA A 141 -6.11 -12.27 -21.74
CA ALA A 141 -7.26 -12.82 -22.45
C ALA A 141 -8.52 -12.63 -21.60
N SER A 142 -9.63 -12.22 -22.22
CA SER A 142 -10.94 -12.16 -21.56
C SER A 142 -11.59 -13.55 -21.49
N PHE A 143 -12.08 -13.97 -20.33
CA PHE A 143 -12.83 -15.24 -20.20
C PHE A 143 -14.31 -15.01 -20.51
N ASP A 144 -14.83 -15.73 -21.51
CA ASP A 144 -16.28 -15.75 -21.79
C ASP A 144 -16.95 -16.85 -20.95
N SER A 145 -17.65 -16.41 -19.90
CA SER A 145 -18.38 -17.27 -18.97
C SER A 145 -19.55 -18.02 -19.60
N LYS A 146 -20.05 -17.62 -20.77
CA LYS A 146 -21.14 -18.31 -21.46
C LYS A 146 -20.65 -19.47 -22.32
N THR A 147 -19.48 -19.32 -22.92
CA THR A 147 -18.90 -20.35 -23.81
C THR A 147 -17.85 -21.21 -23.11
N GLY A 148 -17.39 -20.80 -21.93
CA GLY A 148 -16.36 -21.50 -21.16
C GLY A 148 -15.00 -21.45 -21.85
N ARG A 149 -14.78 -20.46 -22.74
CA ARG A 149 -13.58 -20.29 -23.53
C ARG A 149 -12.98 -18.91 -23.29
N TRP A 150 -11.67 -18.81 -23.49
CA TRP A 150 -10.96 -17.55 -23.46
C TRP A 150 -11.05 -16.90 -24.85
N GLU A 151 -11.41 -15.62 -24.90
CA GLU A 151 -11.42 -14.84 -26.14
C GLU A 151 -10.00 -14.73 -26.69
N GLY A 152 -9.80 -15.20 -27.93
CA GLY A 152 -8.49 -15.25 -28.59
C GLY A 152 -7.87 -16.64 -28.70
N MET A 153 -8.58 -17.71 -28.28
CA MET A 153 -8.28 -19.12 -28.61
C MET A 153 -9.26 -19.74 -29.61
#